data_AF-A0A2E4TBM7-F1
#
_entry.id   AF-A0A2E4TBM7-F1
#
_cell.length_a   1.000
_cell.length_b   1.000
_cell.length_c   1.000
_cell.angle_alpha   90.00
_cell.angle_beta   90.00
_cell.angle_gamma   90.00
#
_symmetry.space_group_name_H-M   'P 1'
#
loop_
_entity.id
_entity.type
_entity.pdbx_description
1 polymer ?
#
loop_
_entity_poly.entity_id
_entity_poly.type
_entity_poly.pdbx_seq_one_letter_code
_entity_poly.pdbx_strand_id
1 'polypeptide(L)'
;MLRFCVMWVLAMVTTALAAQPDAASMSAQDSTALQVKRTTVWAACLPGSGQIRNRQIWKVPVVWGGMGYAAWATWDNAREMRASVDDLIALTDDDPTTQTVLTDENGNAFSEGQLEDRAFFYRRNRDLSILSFLIAHGLQVLDANTGAMLRNLDTSDELTLRGGAMWGVPTVHLTWNFNRHDR
;
A
#
# COMPACT_ATOMS: atom_id res chain seq x y z
N MET A 1 46.51 -9.24 -60.01
CA MET A 1 45.81 -10.00 -58.94
C MET A 1 45.93 -9.38 -57.54
N LEU A 2 46.26 -8.08 -57.41
CA LEU A 2 46.54 -7.44 -56.11
C LEU A 2 45.63 -6.24 -55.80
N ARG A 3 44.38 -6.25 -56.29
CA ARG A 3 43.43 -5.14 -56.09
C ARG A 3 42.10 -5.54 -55.42
N PHE A 4 41.87 -6.84 -55.21
CA PHE A 4 40.62 -7.32 -54.59
C PHE A 4 40.74 -7.68 -53.11
N CYS A 5 41.96 -7.78 -52.55
CA CYS A 5 42.15 -8.19 -51.16
C CYS A 5 42.05 -7.03 -50.14
N VAL A 6 42.26 -5.78 -50.57
CA VAL A 6 42.26 -4.61 -49.66
C VAL A 6 40.83 -4.13 -49.37
N MET A 7 39.87 -4.43 -50.24
CA MET A 7 38.48 -3.95 -50.10
C MET A 7 37.62 -4.79 -49.14
N TRP A 8 38.09 -5.99 -48.77
CA TRP A 8 37.39 -6.87 -47.82
C TRP A 8 37.80 -6.65 -46.36
N VAL A 9 38.93 -5.99 -46.11
CA VAL A 9 39.37 -5.68 -44.74
C VAL A 9 38.75 -4.37 -44.24
N LEU A 10 38.40 -3.45 -45.14
CA LEU A 10 37.75 -2.18 -44.77
C LEU A 10 36.25 -2.29 -44.44
N ALA A 11 35.60 -3.40 -44.80
CA ALA A 11 34.18 -3.63 -44.50
C ALA A 11 33.94 -4.30 -43.13
N MET A 12 34.99 -4.78 -42.46
CA MET A 12 34.92 -5.46 -41.16
C MET A 12 35.22 -4.54 -39.96
N VAL A 13 35.52 -3.26 -40.19
CA VAL A 13 35.86 -2.30 -39.12
C VAL A 13 34.74 -1.29 -38.83
N THR A 14 33.70 -1.21 -39.68
CA THR A 14 32.63 -0.19 -39.52
C THR A 14 31.35 -0.71 -38.86
N THR A 15 31.24 -2.00 -38.54
CA THR A 15 30.07 -2.58 -37.83
C THR A 15 30.33 -2.87 -36.35
N ALA A 16 31.22 -2.10 -35.71
CA ALA A 16 31.39 -2.12 -34.25
C ALA A 16 30.84 -0.85 -33.56
N LEU A 17 30.03 -0.05 -34.27
CA LEU A 17 29.50 1.22 -33.76
C LEU A 17 27.99 1.37 -34.01
N ALA A 18 27.19 0.35 -33.73
CA ALA A 18 25.72 0.49 -33.73
C ALA A 18 24.97 -0.51 -32.83
N ALA A 19 25.65 -1.20 -31.92
CA ALA A 19 24.98 -2.13 -31.00
C ALA A 19 25.51 -1.97 -29.57
N GLN A 20 25.06 -0.91 -28.90
CA GLN A 20 24.69 -0.86 -27.47
C GLN A 20 23.98 0.49 -27.25
N PRO A 21 22.76 0.48 -26.68
CA PRO A 21 22.67 0.31 -25.23
C PRO A 21 21.45 -0.52 -24.78
N ASP A 22 21.47 -1.84 -24.99
CA ASP A 22 20.53 -2.73 -24.26
C ASP A 22 21.00 -3.04 -22.83
N ALA A 23 22.31 -2.92 -22.54
CA ALA A 23 22.82 -3.10 -21.18
C ALA A 23 22.35 -1.99 -20.22
N ALA A 24 22.16 -0.76 -20.71
CA ALA A 24 21.69 0.38 -19.91
C ALA A 24 20.18 0.35 -19.66
N SER A 25 19.39 -0.09 -20.65
CA SER A 25 17.94 -0.29 -20.46
C SER A 25 17.65 -1.47 -19.54
N MET A 26 18.43 -2.55 -19.65
CA MET A 26 18.31 -3.74 -18.79
C MET A 26 18.73 -3.46 -17.34
N SER A 27 19.81 -2.69 -17.11
CA SER A 27 20.22 -2.29 -15.75
C SER A 27 19.24 -1.31 -15.11
N ALA A 28 18.67 -0.38 -15.89
CA ALA A 28 17.63 0.52 -15.43
C ALA A 28 16.37 -0.26 -15.03
N GLN A 29 15.90 -1.19 -15.87
CA GLN A 29 14.74 -2.01 -15.56
C GLN A 29 14.95 -2.86 -14.29
N ASP A 30 16.12 -3.48 -14.13
CA ASP A 30 16.45 -4.27 -12.94
C ASP A 30 16.49 -3.42 -11.66
N SER A 31 17.04 -2.20 -11.75
CA SER A 31 17.03 -1.25 -10.62
C SER A 31 15.62 -0.84 -10.19
N THR A 32 14.70 -0.64 -11.14
CA THR A 32 13.29 -0.32 -10.84
C THR A 32 12.59 -1.51 -10.18
N ALA A 33 12.80 -2.72 -10.70
CA ALA A 33 12.22 -3.94 -10.13
C ALA A 33 12.73 -4.18 -8.70
N LEU A 34 14.03 -3.96 -8.45
CA LEU A 34 14.63 -4.06 -7.13
C LEU A 34 14.07 -3.02 -6.16
N GLN A 35 13.85 -1.79 -6.63
CA GLN A 35 13.22 -0.74 -5.83
C GLN A 35 11.79 -1.09 -5.42
N VAL A 36 10.97 -1.56 -6.36
CA VAL A 36 9.59 -1.99 -6.10
C VAL A 36 9.58 -3.11 -5.07
N LYS A 37 10.38 -4.16 -5.28
CA LYS A 37 10.52 -5.27 -4.32
C LYS A 37 10.91 -4.78 -2.93
N ARG A 38 11.94 -3.92 -2.83
CA ARG A 38 12.39 -3.38 -1.55
C ARG A 38 11.27 -2.60 -0.86
N THR A 39 10.57 -1.71 -1.58
CA THR A 39 9.47 -0.92 -1.01
C THR A 39 8.31 -1.79 -0.54
N THR A 40 7.92 -2.82 -1.30
CA THR A 40 6.86 -3.75 -0.91
C THR A 40 7.23 -4.58 0.31
N VAL A 41 8.47 -5.10 0.39
CA VAL A 41 8.95 -5.85 1.56
C VAL A 41 8.95 -4.97 2.81
N TRP A 42 9.45 -3.73 2.72
CA TRP A 42 9.39 -2.80 3.84
C TRP A 42 7.95 -2.49 4.26
N ALA A 43 7.06 -2.26 3.29
CA ALA A 43 5.65 -1.98 3.56
C ALA A 43 4.96 -3.16 4.26
N ALA A 44 5.33 -4.41 3.92
CA ALA A 44 4.80 -5.60 4.54
C ALA A 44 5.32 -5.82 5.98
N CYS A 45 6.57 -5.43 6.26
CA CYS A 45 7.14 -5.55 7.60
C CYS A 45 6.70 -4.42 8.54
N LEU A 46 6.67 -3.19 8.03
CA LEU A 46 6.38 -1.98 8.80
C LEU A 46 5.27 -1.18 8.12
N PRO A 47 4.05 -1.17 8.69
CA PRO A 47 2.96 -0.42 8.12
C PRO A 47 3.31 1.06 8.03
N GLY A 48 3.23 1.60 6.82
CA GLY A 48 3.37 3.03 6.50
C GLY A 48 4.71 3.36 5.87
N SER A 49 5.68 2.46 5.97
CA SER A 49 7.03 2.65 5.40
C SER A 49 7.01 2.82 3.88
N GLY A 50 6.11 2.14 3.18
CA GLY A 50 5.91 2.28 1.74
C GLY A 50 5.51 3.71 1.32
N GLN A 51 4.63 4.35 2.09
CA GLN A 51 4.16 5.71 1.82
C GLN A 51 5.29 6.72 1.96
N ILE A 52 6.16 6.55 2.97
CA ILE A 52 7.34 7.37 3.19
C ILE A 52 8.33 7.20 2.03
N ARG A 53 8.59 5.95 1.61
CA ARG A 53 9.49 5.64 0.48
C ARG A 53 8.98 6.19 -0.85
N ASN A 54 7.67 6.23 -1.04
CA ASN A 54 7.02 6.81 -2.22
C ASN A 54 6.83 8.34 -2.11
N ARG A 55 7.33 8.99 -1.05
CA ARG A 55 7.13 10.43 -0.75
C ARG A 55 5.65 10.86 -0.63
N GLN A 56 4.76 9.92 -0.33
CA GLN A 56 3.32 10.15 -0.13
C GLN A 56 2.98 10.21 1.36
N ILE A 57 3.67 11.07 2.11
CA ILE A 57 3.57 11.13 3.59
C ILE A 57 2.16 11.50 4.05
N TRP A 58 1.42 12.27 3.24
CA TRP A 58 0.05 12.66 3.55
C TRP A 58 -0.92 11.48 3.73
N LYS A 59 -0.62 10.31 3.14
CA LYS A 59 -1.44 9.10 3.30
C LYS A 59 -1.17 8.36 4.62
N VAL A 60 -0.05 8.64 5.29
CA VAL A 60 0.37 7.92 6.51
C VAL A 60 -0.67 8.02 7.62
N PRO A 61 -1.25 9.20 7.95
CA PRO A 61 -2.29 9.30 8.98
C PRO A 61 -3.54 8.48 8.65
N VAL A 62 -3.91 8.37 7.36
CA VAL A 62 -5.06 7.57 6.94
C VAL A 62 -4.81 6.09 7.20
N VAL A 63 -3.62 5.60 6.83
CA VAL A 63 -3.31 4.18 7.03
C VAL A 63 -3.19 3.83 8.51
N TRP A 64 -2.47 4.66 9.27
CA TRP A 64 -2.33 4.45 10.72
C TRP A 64 -3.66 4.64 11.45
N GLY A 65 -4.52 5.55 10.99
CA GLY A 65 -5.88 5.71 11.51
C GLY A 65 -6.73 4.47 11.28
N GLY A 66 -6.77 3.95 10.05
CA GLY A 66 -7.55 2.75 9.72
C GLY A 66 -7.04 1.50 10.44
N MET A 67 -5.72 1.26 10.42
CA MET A 67 -5.12 0.13 11.13
C MET A 67 -5.23 0.26 12.65
N GLY A 68 -5.00 1.46 13.19
CA GLY A 68 -5.12 1.74 14.61
C GLY A 68 -6.55 1.55 15.11
N TYR A 69 -7.53 1.99 14.33
CA TYR A 69 -8.94 1.75 14.64
C TYR A 69 -9.30 0.26 14.64
N ALA A 70 -8.87 -0.51 13.63
CA ALA A 70 -9.14 -1.95 13.59
C ALA A 70 -8.44 -2.71 14.72
N ALA A 71 -7.24 -2.30 15.11
CA ALA A 71 -6.52 -2.85 16.25
C ALA A 71 -7.23 -2.52 17.59
N TRP A 72 -7.65 -1.26 17.77
CA TRP A 72 -8.44 -0.84 18.93
C TRP A 72 -9.76 -1.60 19.02
N ALA A 73 -10.51 -1.70 17.92
CA ALA A 73 -11.75 -2.44 17.87
C ALA A 73 -11.54 -3.92 18.21
N THR A 74 -10.46 -4.53 17.73
CA THR A 74 -10.11 -5.91 18.11
C THR A 74 -9.91 -6.06 19.62
N TRP A 75 -9.17 -5.14 20.23
CA TRP A 75 -8.90 -5.16 21.67
C TRP A 75 -10.17 -4.94 22.50
N ASP A 76 -10.96 -3.95 22.12
CA ASP A 76 -12.22 -3.59 22.78
C ASP A 76 -13.23 -4.75 22.72
N ASN A 77 -13.48 -5.29 21.53
CA ASN A 77 -14.36 -6.45 21.36
C ASN A 77 -13.82 -7.70 22.11
N ALA A 78 -12.51 -7.91 22.16
CA ALA A 78 -11.93 -9.02 22.93
C ALA A 78 -12.13 -8.85 24.45
N ARG A 79 -12.03 -7.61 24.95
CA ARG A 79 -12.27 -7.28 26.35
C ARG A 79 -13.73 -7.51 26.73
N GLU A 80 -14.66 -7.00 25.94
CA GLU A 80 -16.10 -7.16 26.19
C GLU A 80 -16.55 -8.61 26.09
N MET A 81 -16.00 -9.37 25.14
CA MET A 81 -16.20 -10.82 25.06
C MET A 81 -15.75 -11.52 26.35
N ARG A 82 -14.56 -11.20 26.87
CA ARG A 82 -14.03 -11.80 28.10
C ARG A 82 -14.91 -11.46 29.31
N ALA A 83 -15.26 -10.19 29.47
CA ALA A 83 -16.16 -9.76 30.54
C ALA A 83 -17.50 -10.51 30.51
N SER A 84 -18.05 -10.74 29.32
CA SER A 84 -19.30 -11.50 29.16
C SER A 84 -19.15 -12.98 29.55
N VAL A 85 -18.00 -13.59 29.23
CA VAL A 85 -17.69 -14.98 29.60
C VAL A 85 -17.40 -15.11 31.09
N ASP A 86 -16.69 -14.15 31.68
CA ASP A 86 -16.37 -14.15 33.11
C ASP A 86 -17.66 -14.06 33.96
N ASP A 87 -18.62 -13.23 33.55
CA ASP A 87 -19.92 -13.16 34.22
C ASP A 87 -20.79 -14.41 33.98
N LEU A 88 -20.68 -15.05 32.81
CA LEU A 88 -21.36 -16.33 32.56
C LEU A 88 -20.84 -17.43 33.50
N ILE A 89 -19.52 -17.47 33.70
CA ILE A 89 -18.88 -18.37 34.67
C ILE A 89 -19.38 -18.04 36.07
N ALA A 90 -19.43 -16.76 36.46
CA ALA A 90 -19.93 -16.32 37.75
C ALA A 90 -21.39 -16.75 38.03
N LEU A 91 -22.26 -16.76 37.01
CA LEU A 91 -23.64 -17.24 37.15
C LEU A 91 -23.76 -18.76 37.29
N THR A 92 -22.80 -19.50 36.74
CA THR A 92 -22.83 -20.97 36.68
C THR A 92 -22.02 -21.61 37.80
N ASP A 93 -21.25 -20.82 38.54
CA ASP A 93 -20.39 -21.27 39.63
C ASP A 93 -21.19 -21.61 40.90
N ASP A 94 -20.67 -22.53 41.72
CA ASP A 94 -21.30 -23.00 42.95
C ASP A 94 -21.02 -22.07 44.16
N ASP A 95 -20.21 -21.03 43.99
CA ASP A 95 -19.83 -20.09 45.06
C ASP A 95 -20.90 -18.98 45.24
N PRO A 96 -21.59 -18.91 46.40
CA PRO A 96 -22.62 -17.91 46.67
C PRO A 96 -22.07 -16.48 46.87
N THR A 97 -20.75 -16.30 46.91
CA THR A 97 -20.10 -14.98 47.06
C THR A 97 -19.68 -14.36 45.73
N THR A 98 -19.71 -15.12 44.64
CA THR A 98 -19.38 -14.63 43.31
C THR A 98 -20.48 -13.71 42.80
N GLN A 99 -20.11 -12.52 42.33
CA GLN A 99 -21.04 -11.51 41.81
C GLN A 99 -20.70 -11.18 40.36
N THR A 100 -21.75 -11.03 39.54
CA THR A 100 -21.63 -10.52 38.16
C THR A 100 -21.30 -9.03 38.17
N VAL A 101 -20.45 -8.59 37.25
CA VAL A 101 -20.00 -7.20 37.15
C VAL A 101 -20.82 -6.38 36.14
N LEU A 102 -21.31 -7.03 35.09
CA LEU A 102 -22.05 -6.40 34.01
C LEU A 102 -23.52 -6.21 34.40
N THR A 103 -24.02 -5.00 34.15
CA THR A 103 -25.43 -4.63 34.39
C THR A 103 -26.05 -3.98 33.16
N ASP A 104 -27.36 -4.13 33.04
CA ASP A 104 -28.15 -3.43 32.02
C ASP A 104 -28.26 -1.92 32.31
N GLU A 105 -28.92 -1.18 31.42
CA GLU A 105 -29.14 0.26 31.57
C GLU A 105 -29.95 0.62 32.84
N ASN A 106 -30.70 -0.35 33.38
CA ASN A 106 -31.54 -0.23 34.56
C ASN A 106 -30.82 -0.68 35.84
N GLY A 107 -29.56 -1.14 35.75
CA GLY A 107 -28.75 -1.63 36.86
C GLY A 107 -29.03 -3.09 37.26
N ASN A 108 -29.80 -3.85 36.49
CA ASN A 108 -30.03 -5.27 36.73
C ASN A 108 -28.90 -6.11 36.17
N ALA A 109 -28.57 -7.22 36.84
CA ALA A 109 -27.63 -8.21 36.30
C ALA A 109 -28.20 -8.84 35.03
N PHE A 110 -27.33 -9.12 34.06
CA PHE A 110 -27.72 -9.83 32.84
C PHE A 110 -28.12 -11.27 33.14
N SER A 111 -29.11 -11.79 32.41
CA SER A 111 -29.41 -13.22 32.43
C SER A 111 -28.36 -14.01 31.64
N GLU A 112 -28.29 -15.32 31.88
CA GLU A 112 -27.39 -16.24 31.19
C GLU A 112 -27.48 -16.10 29.66
N GLY A 113 -28.70 -16.19 29.09
CA GLY A 113 -28.90 -16.05 27.65
C GLY A 113 -28.49 -14.68 27.09
N GLN A 114 -28.63 -13.60 27.87
CA GLN A 114 -28.17 -12.27 27.46
C GLN A 114 -26.64 -12.19 27.41
N LEU A 115 -25.95 -12.81 28.38
CA LEU A 115 -24.49 -12.88 28.40
C LEU A 115 -23.94 -13.76 27.28
N GLU A 116 -24.61 -14.87 26.96
CA GLU A 116 -24.26 -15.70 25.81
C GLU A 116 -24.34 -14.92 24.50
N ASP A 117 -25.49 -14.27 24.25
CA ASP A 117 -25.70 -13.45 23.05
C ASP A 117 -24.67 -12.31 22.96
N ARG A 118 -24.39 -11.66 24.08
CA ARG A 118 -23.35 -10.62 24.20
C ARG A 118 -21.98 -11.18 23.84
N ALA A 119 -21.59 -12.33 24.40
CA ALA A 119 -20.31 -12.98 24.12
C ALA A 119 -20.17 -13.35 22.63
N PHE A 120 -21.22 -13.90 22.01
CA PHE A 120 -21.23 -14.22 20.58
C PHE A 120 -21.13 -12.98 19.70
N PHE A 121 -21.83 -11.89 20.07
CA PHE A 121 -21.77 -10.63 19.36
C PHE A 121 -20.35 -10.05 19.34
N TYR A 122 -19.71 -9.93 20.50
CA TYR A 122 -18.35 -9.38 20.61
C TYR A 122 -17.30 -10.31 20.01
N ARG A 123 -17.48 -11.63 20.10
CA ARG A 123 -16.63 -12.60 19.40
C ARG A 123 -16.65 -12.37 17.89
N ARG A 124 -17.84 -12.28 17.28
CA ARG A 124 -17.99 -12.04 15.84
C ARG A 124 -17.35 -10.70 15.44
N ASN A 125 -17.58 -9.65 16.23
CA ASN A 125 -17.05 -8.32 15.92
C ASN A 125 -15.53 -8.24 16.09
N ARG A 126 -14.95 -8.94 17.07
CA ARG A 126 -13.50 -9.09 17.19
C ARG A 126 -12.93 -9.77 15.95
N ASP A 127 -13.53 -10.87 15.52
CA ASP A 127 -13.06 -11.63 14.36
C ASP A 127 -13.18 -10.79 13.07
N LEU A 128 -14.26 -10.02 12.91
CA LEU A 128 -14.43 -9.05 11.82
C LEU A 128 -13.42 -7.89 11.90
N SER A 129 -13.06 -7.43 13.10
CA SER A 129 -12.07 -6.37 13.31
C SER A 129 -10.67 -6.85 12.93
N ILE A 130 -10.32 -8.09 13.30
CA ILE A 130 -9.06 -8.74 12.88
C ILE A 130 -9.01 -8.88 11.37
N LEU A 131 -10.10 -9.36 10.75
CA LEU A 131 -10.19 -9.46 9.30
C LEU A 131 -10.03 -8.10 8.62
N SER A 132 -10.68 -7.06 9.16
CA SER A 132 -10.57 -5.70 8.64
C SER A 132 -9.15 -5.16 8.77
N PHE A 133 -8.45 -5.46 9.86
CA PHE A 133 -7.04 -5.11 10.04
C PHE A 133 -6.16 -5.78 8.96
N LEU A 134 -6.36 -7.07 8.71
CA LEU A 134 -5.60 -7.81 7.68
C LEU A 134 -5.87 -7.27 6.28
N ILE A 135 -7.13 -6.94 5.97
CA ILE A 135 -7.50 -6.31 4.70
C ILE A 135 -6.84 -4.94 4.57
N ALA A 136 -6.93 -4.09 5.59
CA ALA A 136 -6.31 -2.77 5.59
C ALA A 136 -4.79 -2.84 5.41
N HIS A 137 -4.14 -3.78 6.10
CA HIS A 137 -2.71 -4.06 5.96
C HIS A 137 -2.38 -4.52 4.53
N GLY A 138 -3.15 -5.45 3.97
CA GLY A 138 -2.95 -5.92 2.59
C GLY A 138 -3.11 -4.80 1.55
N LEU A 139 -4.16 -3.98 1.67
CA LEU A 139 -4.41 -2.84 0.80
C LEU A 139 -3.28 -1.82 0.87
N GLN A 140 -2.75 -1.55 2.06
CA GLN A 140 -1.60 -0.66 2.21
C GLN A 140 -0.37 -1.19 1.47
N VAL A 141 -0.05 -2.48 1.60
CA VAL A 141 1.09 -3.09 0.90
C VAL A 141 0.91 -2.98 -0.61
N LEU A 142 -0.32 -3.15 -1.11
CA LEU A 142 -0.66 -2.98 -2.51
C LEU A 142 -0.51 -1.52 -2.99
N ASP A 143 -0.96 -0.54 -2.21
CA ASP A 143 -0.77 0.89 -2.51
C ASP A 143 0.72 1.25 -2.56
N ALA A 144 1.52 0.71 -1.64
CA ALA A 144 2.97 0.89 -1.63
C ALA A 144 3.64 0.27 -2.87
N ASN A 145 3.20 -0.92 -3.28
CA ASN A 145 3.70 -1.60 -4.47
C ASN A 145 3.38 -0.82 -5.75
N THR A 146 2.11 -0.44 -5.93
CA THR A 146 1.64 0.33 -7.09
C THR A 146 2.33 1.69 -7.14
N GLY A 147 2.43 2.39 -6.00
CA GLY A 147 3.13 3.67 -5.90
C GLY A 147 4.62 3.56 -6.24
N ALA A 148 5.27 2.44 -5.91
CA ALA A 148 6.66 2.20 -6.28
C ALA A 148 6.83 1.94 -7.79
N MET A 149 5.88 1.23 -8.42
CA MET A 149 5.89 1.00 -9.87
C MET A 149 5.73 2.31 -10.65
N LEU A 150 4.87 3.21 -10.18
CA LEU A 150 4.59 4.49 -10.84
C LEU A 150 5.63 5.58 -10.52
N ARG A 151 6.55 5.35 -9.57
CA ARG A 151 7.47 6.38 -9.07
C ARG A 151 8.46 6.93 -10.12
N ASN A 152 8.77 6.13 -11.14
CA ASN A 152 9.71 6.50 -12.20
C ASN A 152 8.99 7.01 -13.46
N LEU A 153 7.66 7.13 -13.43
CA LEU A 153 6.91 7.78 -14.49
C LEU A 153 7.07 9.30 -14.34
N ASP A 154 7.21 9.97 -15.48
CA ASP A 154 7.23 11.42 -15.51
C ASP A 154 5.82 11.96 -15.27
N THR A 155 5.59 12.51 -14.08
CA THR A 155 4.38 13.23 -13.68
C THR A 155 4.64 14.74 -13.57
N SER A 156 5.57 15.30 -14.35
CA SER A 156 5.80 16.74 -14.37
C SER A 156 4.65 17.50 -15.03
N ASP A 157 4.27 18.63 -14.42
CA ASP A 157 3.27 19.56 -14.94
C ASP A 157 3.87 20.51 -15.99
N GLU A 158 4.76 20.02 -16.86
CA GLU A 158 5.35 20.80 -17.96
C GLU A 158 4.41 20.85 -19.19
N LEU A 159 3.13 21.14 -18.97
CA LEU A 159 2.16 21.35 -20.03
C LEU A 159 2.12 22.83 -20.39
N THR A 160 2.67 23.18 -21.55
CA THR A 160 2.67 24.56 -22.05
C THR A 160 1.69 24.73 -23.20
N LEU A 161 0.79 25.69 -23.05
CA LEU A 161 -0.13 26.13 -24.10
C LEU A 161 0.39 27.45 -24.68
N ARG A 162 0.71 27.46 -25.98
CA ARG A 162 1.17 28.66 -26.70
C ARG A 162 0.17 29.00 -27.79
N GLY A 163 -0.47 30.17 -27.67
CA GLY A 163 -1.24 30.77 -28.75
C GLY A 163 -0.29 31.49 -29.72
N GLY A 164 -0.51 31.32 -31.02
CA GLY A 164 0.23 31.99 -32.07
C GLY A 164 -0.69 32.37 -33.22
N ALA A 165 -0.15 33.09 -34.20
CA ALA A 165 -0.81 33.26 -35.48
C ALA A 165 0.19 32.90 -36.58
N MET A 166 -0.11 31.87 -37.37
CA MET A 166 0.68 31.50 -38.53
C MET A 166 -0.05 32.03 -39.76
N TRP A 167 0.54 33.02 -40.44
CA TRP A 167 -0.05 33.68 -41.62
C TRP A 167 -1.45 34.29 -41.38
N GLY A 168 -1.67 34.90 -40.22
CA GLY A 168 -2.95 35.53 -39.87
C GLY A 168 -4.05 34.57 -39.41
N VAL A 169 -3.79 33.25 -39.41
CA VAL A 169 -4.68 32.24 -38.85
C VAL A 169 -4.30 32.02 -37.38
N PRO A 170 -5.23 32.14 -36.42
CA PRO A 170 -4.94 31.83 -35.02
C PRO A 170 -4.65 30.33 -34.86
N THR A 171 -3.52 30.02 -34.24
CA THR A 171 -3.08 28.66 -33.94
C THR A 171 -2.88 28.47 -32.44
N VAL A 172 -3.13 27.26 -31.96
CA VAL A 172 -2.85 26.85 -30.58
C VAL A 172 -1.88 25.68 -30.63
N HIS A 173 -0.71 25.85 -30.01
CA HIS A 173 0.29 24.81 -29.86
C HIS A 173 0.28 24.32 -28.41
N LEU A 174 -0.03 23.05 -28.23
CA LEU A 174 0.11 22.33 -26.97
C LEU A 174 1.44 21.57 -27.02
N THR A 175 2.36 21.91 -26.11
CA THR A 175 3.64 21.21 -25.98
C THR A 175 3.72 20.62 -24.58
N TRP A 176 3.83 19.30 -24.50
CA TRP A 176 4.11 18.59 -23.27
C TRP A 176 5.56 18.10 -23.34
N ASN A 177 6.39 18.58 -22.41
CA ASN A 177 7.80 18.21 -22.35
C ASN A 177 7.99 17.10 -21.32
N PHE A 178 8.51 15.95 -21.75
CA PHE A 178 8.81 14.85 -20.85
C PHE A 178 10.29 14.95 -20.43
N ASN A 179 10.53 15.23 -19.15
CA ASN A 179 11.86 15.33 -18.57
C ASN A 179 12.10 14.12 -17.67
N ARG A 180 13.01 13.22 -18.08
CA ARG A 180 13.44 12.11 -17.22
C ARG A 180 14.29 12.68 -16.08
N HIS A 181 13.70 12.83 -14.90
CA HIS A 181 14.46 13.22 -13.72
C HIS A 181 15.19 12.01 -13.14
N ASP A 182 16.46 11.88 -13.55
CA ASP A 182 17.40 10.96 -12.92
C ASP A 182 17.71 11.51 -11.51
N ARG A 183 17.09 10.95 -10.47
CA ARG A 183 17.37 11.27 -9.05
C ARG A 183 17.50 10.01 -8.21
#